data_AF-A0A3S8SAN8-F1
#
_entry.id   AF-A0A3S8SAN8-F1
#
_cell.length_a   1.000
_cell.length_b   1.000
_cell.length_c   1.000
_cell.angle_alpha   90.00
_cell.angle_beta   90.00
_cell.angle_gamma   90.00
#
_symmetry.space_group_name_H-M   'P 1'
#
loop_
_entity.id
_entity.type
_entity.pdbx_description
1 polymer ?
#
loop_
_entity_poly.entity_id
_entity_poly.type
_entity_poly.pdbx_seq_one_letter_code
_entity_poly.pdbx_strand_id
1 'polypeptide(L)'
;MPTKKKENMIGNQPVTTDQRSIAGRRRTQAQRPMNVVTVELLKQAVALGIPAEYVLFDSWFSSPKMFWQLKKLGLDSVGMLKQTKKVYYRYRDRLYDVKGLYERLAAAKTRQ
;
A
#
# COMPACT_ATOMS: atom_id res chain seq x y z
N MET A 1 3.32 11.87 0.90
CA MET A 1 4.77 12.07 0.62
C MET A 1 5.32 13.06 1.62
N PRO A 2 6.55 12.89 2.11
CA PRO A 2 7.15 13.84 3.06
C PRO A 2 7.16 15.24 2.46
N THR A 3 6.78 16.23 3.26
CA THR A 3 6.80 17.63 2.86
C THR A 3 8.24 18.11 2.70
N LYS A 4 8.52 18.80 1.59
CA LYS A 4 9.79 19.54 1.41
C LYS A 4 9.73 20.94 2.02
N LYS A 5 8.54 21.42 2.38
CA LYS A 5 8.36 22.74 3.00
C LYS A 5 8.72 22.67 4.47
N LYS A 6 9.66 23.52 4.89
CA LYS A 6 10.13 23.62 6.29
C LYS A 6 8.99 23.90 7.27
N GLU A 7 8.04 24.75 6.89
CA GLU A 7 6.87 25.12 7.71
C GLU A 7 5.97 23.93 8.09
N ASN A 8 5.97 22.88 7.28
CA ASN A 8 5.18 21.67 7.51
C ASN A 8 5.98 20.55 8.18
N MET A 9 7.26 20.76 8.50
CA MET A 9 8.09 19.77 9.18
C MET A 9 7.79 19.83 10.68
N ILE A 10 7.32 18.72 11.24
CA ILE A 10 7.05 18.58 12.67
C ILE A 10 8.32 18.02 13.35
N GLY A 11 8.78 18.71 14.39
CA GLY A 11 9.91 18.30 15.22
C GLY A 11 11.26 18.91 14.81
N ASN A 12 12.24 18.78 15.71
CA ASN A 12 13.59 19.28 15.48
C ASN A 12 14.32 18.48 14.40
N GLN A 13 15.29 19.14 13.75
CA GLN A 13 16.18 18.45 12.84
C GLN A 13 16.90 17.30 13.55
N PRO A 14 17.14 16.18 12.85
CA PRO A 14 17.80 15.03 13.45
C PRO A 14 19.20 15.42 13.93
N VAL A 15 19.49 15.12 15.20
CA VAL A 15 20.83 15.30 15.80
C VAL A 15 21.89 14.47 15.06
N THR A 16 21.48 13.32 14.53
CA THR A 16 22.33 12.48 13.67
C THR A 16 21.53 11.90 12.50
N THR A 17 22.14 11.92 11.34
CA THR A 17 21.65 11.31 10.09
C THR A 17 22.32 9.96 9.81
N ASP A 18 23.15 9.46 10.74
CA ASP A 18 23.88 8.21 10.60
C ASP A 18 22.93 7.01 10.46
N GLN A 19 22.99 6.33 9.31
CA GLN A 19 22.18 5.16 8.98
C GLN A 19 22.70 3.86 9.60
N ARG A 20 23.76 3.88 10.40
CA ARG A 20 24.10 2.74 11.27
C ARG A 20 23.08 2.61 12.40
N SER A 21 22.58 3.75 12.89
CA SER A 21 21.52 3.79 13.90
C SER A 21 20.16 3.34 13.32
N ILE A 22 19.30 2.76 14.17
CA ILE A 22 17.93 2.40 13.78
C ILE A 22 17.15 3.67 13.38
N ALA A 23 17.29 4.75 14.16
CA ALA A 23 16.62 6.01 13.91
C ALA A 23 17.00 6.62 12.54
N GLY A 24 18.28 6.60 12.19
CA GLY A 24 18.76 7.05 10.87
C GLY A 24 18.16 6.23 9.72
N ARG A 25 18.18 4.90 9.83
CA ARG A 25 17.56 4.00 8.82
C ARG A 25 16.07 4.29 8.62
N ARG A 26 15.32 4.43 9.71
CA ARG A 26 13.87 4.70 9.67
C ARG A 26 13.57 6.07 9.04
N ARG A 27 14.36 7.11 9.35
CA ARG A 27 14.21 8.42 8.70
C ARG A 27 14.48 8.35 7.20
N THR A 28 15.55 7.68 6.78
CA THR A 28 15.84 7.50 5.36
C THR A 28 14.75 6.70 4.64
N GLN A 29 14.22 5.65 5.27
CA GLN A 29 13.08 4.90 4.73
C GLN A 29 11.84 5.81 4.58
N ALA A 30 11.49 6.59 5.61
CA ALA A 30 10.34 7.49 5.58
C ALA A 30 10.41 8.58 4.48
N GLN A 31 11.62 8.93 4.03
CA GLN A 31 11.82 9.90 2.96
C GLN A 31 11.66 9.33 1.55
N ARG A 32 11.64 7.99 1.40
CA ARG A 32 11.56 7.29 0.11
C ARG A 32 10.13 7.06 -0.34
N PRO A 33 9.90 6.79 -1.64
CA PRO A 33 8.57 6.48 -2.14
C PRO A 33 7.96 5.29 -1.40
N MET A 34 6.75 5.50 -0.87
CA MET A 34 6.03 4.54 -0.03
C MET A 34 6.02 3.11 -0.60
N ASN A 35 5.66 2.94 -1.87
CA ASN A 35 5.60 1.62 -2.51
C ASN A 35 6.95 0.88 -2.50
N VAL A 36 8.06 1.61 -2.65
CA VAL A 36 9.42 1.03 -2.62
C VAL A 36 9.73 0.54 -1.21
N VAL A 37 9.41 1.36 -0.22
CA VAL A 37 9.62 1.03 1.21
C VAL A 37 8.75 -0.16 1.61
N THR A 38 7.50 -0.24 1.17
CA THR A 38 6.62 -1.38 1.45
C THR A 38 7.21 -2.71 0.96
N VAL A 39 7.72 -2.76 -0.27
CA VAL A 39 8.36 -3.98 -0.80
C VAL A 39 9.60 -4.34 0.01
N GLU A 40 10.40 -3.34 0.40
CA GLU A 40 11.58 -3.55 1.24
C GLU A 40 11.21 -4.13 2.62
N LEU A 41 10.19 -3.58 3.27
CA LEU A 41 9.71 -4.06 4.57
C LEU A 41 9.16 -5.49 4.48
N LEU A 42 8.42 -5.82 3.42
CA LEU A 42 7.94 -7.19 3.20
C LEU A 42 9.10 -8.18 3.00
N LYS A 43 10.12 -7.81 2.21
CA LYS A 43 11.31 -8.64 2.05
C LYS A 43 12.04 -8.87 3.37
N GLN A 44 12.13 -7.84 4.22
CA GLN A 44 12.71 -7.96 5.55
C GLN A 44 11.89 -8.92 6.43
N ALA A 45 10.56 -8.80 6.42
CA ALA A 45 9.68 -9.69 7.17
C ALA A 45 9.84 -11.16 6.74
N VAL A 46 9.85 -11.42 5.43
CA VAL A 46 10.06 -12.77 4.88
C VAL A 46 11.45 -13.29 5.24
N ALA A 47 12.50 -12.47 5.14
CA ALA A 47 13.87 -12.86 5.49
C ALA A 47 14.04 -13.16 7.00
N LEU A 48 13.24 -12.53 7.86
CA LEU A 48 13.17 -12.82 9.29
C LEU A 48 12.35 -14.08 9.60
N GLY A 49 11.85 -14.78 8.58
CA GLY A 49 11.11 -16.03 8.72
C GLY A 49 9.69 -15.85 9.22
N ILE A 50 9.08 -14.66 9.04
CA ILE A 50 7.67 -14.44 9.38
C ILE A 50 6.81 -15.14 8.31
N PRO A 51 6.10 -16.24 8.64
CA PRO A 51 5.28 -16.94 7.66
C PRO A 51 4.03 -16.12 7.35
N ALA A 52 3.74 -15.92 6.07
CA ALA A 52 2.51 -15.29 5.62
C ALA A 52 2.11 -15.81 4.24
N GLU A 53 0.84 -16.18 4.09
CA GLU A 53 0.24 -16.52 2.79
C GLU A 53 -0.33 -15.28 2.09
N TYR A 54 -0.88 -14.36 2.89
CA TYR A 54 -1.54 -13.15 2.41
C TYR A 54 -0.96 -11.90 3.06
N VAL A 55 -0.89 -10.82 2.28
CA VAL A 55 -0.64 -9.47 2.76
C VAL A 55 -1.91 -8.66 2.62
N LEU A 56 -2.39 -8.09 3.74
CA LEU A 56 -3.52 -7.18 3.77
C LEU A 56 -3.04 -5.73 3.62
N PHE A 57 -3.63 -4.99 2.68
CA PHE A 57 -3.25 -3.61 2.38
C PHE A 57 -4.40 -2.61 2.39
N ASP A 58 -4.06 -1.38 2.76
CA ASP A 58 -4.91 -0.23 2.53
C ASP A 58 -4.99 0.15 1.02
N SER A 59 -6.00 0.95 0.67
CA SER A 59 -6.29 1.45 -0.68
C SER A 59 -5.11 2.20 -1.30
N TRP A 60 -4.26 2.81 -0.48
CA TRP A 60 -3.07 3.55 -0.92
C TRP A 60 -2.00 2.65 -1.54
N PHE A 61 -1.97 1.36 -1.18
CA PHE A 61 -1.03 0.37 -1.70
C PHE A 61 -1.64 -0.53 -2.77
N SER A 62 -2.96 -0.48 -2.96
CA SER A 62 -3.74 -1.37 -3.82
C SER A 62 -3.67 -1.02 -5.32
N SER A 63 -2.44 -0.78 -5.82
CA SER A 63 -2.18 -0.58 -7.25
C SER A 63 -1.85 -1.91 -7.95
N PRO A 64 -2.22 -2.11 -9.23
CA PRO A 64 -1.92 -3.36 -9.96
C PRO A 64 -0.43 -3.75 -9.92
N LYS A 65 0.46 -2.76 -10.00
CA LYS A 65 1.92 -2.96 -9.88
C LYS A 65 2.31 -3.57 -8.53
N MET A 66 1.68 -3.15 -7.44
CA MET A 66 1.96 -3.65 -6.10
C MET A 66 1.57 -5.12 -5.96
N PHE A 67 0.36 -5.49 -6.40
CA PHE A 67 -0.11 -6.89 -6.41
C PHE A 67 0.86 -7.79 -7.19
N TRP A 68 1.31 -7.34 -8.37
CA TRP A 68 2.30 -8.09 -9.16
C TRP A 68 3.66 -8.24 -8.44
N GLN A 69 4.14 -7.19 -7.76
CA GLN A 69 5.38 -7.25 -7.00
C GLN A 69 5.29 -8.24 -5.84
N LEU A 70 4.16 -8.28 -5.13
CA LEU A 70 3.95 -9.26 -4.05
C LEU A 70 3.88 -10.67 -4.56
N LYS A 71 3.22 -10.87 -5.71
CA LYS A 71 3.09 -12.21 -6.25
C LYS A 71 4.43 -12.79 -6.68
N LYS A 72 5.37 -11.93 -7.13
CA LYS A 72 6.78 -12.30 -7.32
C LYS A 72 7.54 -12.68 -6.05
N LEU A 73 7.08 -12.23 -4.88
CA LEU A 73 7.61 -12.63 -3.57
C LEU A 73 6.94 -13.89 -3.03
N GLY A 74 6.03 -14.52 -3.79
CA GLY A 74 5.27 -15.69 -3.33
C GLY A 74 4.10 -15.34 -2.40
N LEU A 75 3.79 -14.05 -2.24
CA LEU A 75 2.73 -13.58 -1.36
C LEU A 75 1.47 -13.27 -2.16
N ASP A 76 0.33 -13.79 -1.72
CA ASP A 76 -0.97 -13.27 -2.15
C ASP A 76 -1.28 -11.96 -1.45
N SER A 77 -2.19 -11.17 -2.03
CA SER A 77 -2.59 -9.91 -1.43
C SER A 77 -4.06 -9.63 -1.54
N VAL A 78 -4.58 -9.08 -0.45
CA VAL A 78 -5.95 -8.59 -0.32
C VAL A 78 -5.82 -7.12 0.03
N GLY A 79 -6.61 -6.26 -0.60
CA GLY A 79 -6.51 -4.84 -0.30
C GLY A 79 -7.80 -4.09 -0.53
N MET A 80 -7.93 -2.95 0.13
CA MET A 80 -9.07 -2.05 -0.10
C MET A 80 -9.07 -1.54 -1.54
N LEU A 81 -10.25 -1.45 -2.14
CA LEU A 81 -10.39 -0.96 -3.50
C LEU A 81 -9.99 0.51 -3.58
N LYS A 82 -9.15 0.85 -4.55
CA LYS A 82 -8.74 2.22 -4.81
C LYS A 82 -9.82 2.92 -5.61
N GLN A 83 -10.48 3.91 -5.01
CA GLN A 83 -11.46 4.72 -5.71
C GLN A 83 -10.75 5.63 -6.73
N THR A 84 -10.88 5.30 -8.02
CA THR A 84 -10.36 6.11 -9.11
C THR A 84 -11.11 5.78 -10.41
N LYS A 85 -11.25 6.77 -11.29
CA LYS A 85 -11.86 6.59 -12.62
C LYS A 85 -10.98 5.79 -13.60
N LYS A 86 -9.73 5.49 -13.21
CA LYS A 86 -8.72 4.84 -14.08
C LYS A 86 -8.60 3.33 -13.88
N VAL A 87 -9.25 2.77 -12.86
CA VAL A 87 -9.10 1.36 -12.49
C VAL A 87 -10.47 0.74 -12.41
N TYR A 88 -10.61 -0.40 -13.08
CA TYR A 88 -11.82 -1.22 -13.05
C TYR A 88 -11.51 -2.56 -12.41
N TYR A 89 -12.46 -3.04 -11.62
CA TYR A 89 -12.41 -4.29 -10.88
C TYR A 89 -13.41 -5.27 -11.48
N ARG A 90 -13.00 -6.54 -11.61
CA ARG A 90 -13.86 -7.59 -12.13
C ARG A 90 -14.77 -8.13 -11.03
N TYR A 91 -16.07 -8.06 -11.25
CA TYR A 91 -17.10 -8.64 -10.38
C TYR A 91 -18.20 -9.28 -11.23
N ARG A 92 -18.45 -10.58 -11.05
CA ARG A 92 -19.41 -11.37 -11.85
C ARG A 92 -19.24 -11.13 -13.36
N ASP A 93 -18.00 -11.32 -13.83
CA ASP A 93 -17.56 -11.21 -15.24
C ASP A 93 -17.79 -9.86 -15.92
N ARG A 94 -18.06 -8.81 -15.13
CA ARG A 94 -18.15 -7.44 -15.58
C ARG A 94 -17.14 -6.56 -14.86
N LEU A 95 -16.68 -5.52 -15.55
CA LEU A 95 -15.74 -4.54 -15.03
C LEU A 95 -16.50 -3.35 -14.44
N TYR A 96 -16.15 -2.95 -13.22
CA TYR A 96 -16.76 -1.82 -12.52
C TYR A 96 -15.68 -0.93 -11.93
N ASP A 97 -15.88 0.39 -11.97
CA ASP A 97 -15.18 1.26 -11.03
C ASP A 97 -15.78 1.07 -9.62
N VAL A 98 -15.14 1.63 -8.61
CA VAL A 98 -15.59 1.45 -7.21
C VAL A 98 -17.01 1.97 -7.03
N LYS A 99 -17.34 3.13 -7.62
CA LYS A 99 -18.68 3.74 -7.49
C LYS A 99 -19.76 2.83 -8.09
N GLY A 100 -19.59 2.40 -9.34
CA GLY A 100 -20.55 1.53 -10.02
C GLY A 100 -20.67 0.16 -9.36
N LEU A 101 -19.60 -0.33 -8.72
CA LEU A 101 -19.67 -1.56 -7.92
C LEU A 101 -20.58 -1.37 -6.70
N TYR A 102 -20.42 -0.29 -5.94
CA TYR A 102 -21.28 0.00 -4.79
C TYR A 102 -22.75 0.21 -5.19
N GLU A 103 -23.01 0.96 -6.27
CA GLU A 103 -24.37 1.16 -6.80
C GLU A 103 -25.03 -0.16 -7.20
N ARG A 104 -24.28 -1.04 -7.87
CA ARG A 104 -24.75 -2.39 -8.21
C ARG A 104 -25.07 -3.24 -6.99
N LEU A 105 -24.20 -3.20 -5.98
CA LEU A 105 -24.41 -3.96 -4.74
C LEU A 105 -25.61 -3.43 -3.95
N ALA A 106 -25.81 -2.12 -3.92
CA ALA A 106 -26.98 -1.50 -3.30
C ALA A 106 -28.28 -1.93 -4.01
N ALA A 107 -28.33 -1.82 -5.34
CA ALA A 107 -29.50 -2.23 -6.13
C ALA A 107 -29.82 -3.73 -6.04
N ALA A 108 -28.79 -4.58 -5.82
CA ALA A 108 -28.98 -6.01 -5.60
C ALA A 108 -29.58 -6.32 -4.23
N LYS A 109 -29.23 -5.56 -3.19
CA LYS A 109 -29.80 -5.72 -1.83
C LYS A 109 -31.28 -5.33 -1.75
N THR A 110 -31.72 -4.38 -2.56
CA THR A 110 -33.14 -3.96 -2.61
C THR A 110 -34.07 -4.99 -3.28
N ARG A 111 -33.51 -6.05 -3.89
CA ARG A 111 -34.25 -7.10 -4.62
C ARG A 111 -34.34 -8.44 -3.88
N GLN A 112 -33.77 -8.52 -2.68
CA GLN A 112 -33.95 -9.64 -1.74
C GLN A 112 -34.96 -9.21 -0.68
#